data_AF-A0AB39MAS9-F1
#
_entry.id   AF-A0AB39MAS9-F1
#
_cell.length_a   1.000
_cell.length_b   1.000
_cell.length_c   1.000
_cell.angle_alpha   90.00
_cell.angle_beta   90.00
_cell.angle_gamma   90.00
#
_symmetry.space_group_name_H-M   'P 1'
#
loop_
_entity.id
_entity.type
_entity.pdbx_description
1 polymer ?
#
loop_
_entity_poly.entity_id
_entity_poly.type
_entity_poly.pdbx_seq_one_letter_code
_entity_poly.pdbx_strand_id
1 'polypeptide(L)'
;MPRLRRPVAGHFTPARIAALRPRIVEISADLLAGLPAPGTADLVSGYALPLPVTVICELFGVPEADRMVFHAWSNELVMPASPQTGASAAGALGAYLADLIHRKRGAQEADLLSDLVATAREPGAESPLTSEELLGMAFLLLVAGHETTVNLISATVHALLTHPGQLELLRSEPELVGSAVEEALRHYAPVHATAFRFAAEPLDLAGTHIPTGDAIQISLAAASRDPLHFPDPDRFDLRRQGPAHLAFGHGLHHFLGAPLARTEAVIAVRLLLHHCPDLALAADPASLTWRTSMLVRGLSELPVRIGSVGARWLKVWARVGSSGGAA
;
A
#
# COMPACT_ATOMS: atom_id res chain seq x y z
N MET A 1 21.92 -0.40 10.22
CA MET A 1 20.62 0.17 9.76
C MET A 1 20.77 1.69 9.66
N PRO A 2 20.31 2.37 8.60
CA PRO A 2 20.50 3.81 8.43
C PRO A 2 19.88 4.63 9.57
N ARG A 3 20.53 5.76 9.92
CA ARG A 3 20.16 6.67 11.02
C ARG A 3 18.68 7.06 11.02
N LEU A 4 18.17 7.56 9.89
CA LEU A 4 16.77 7.98 9.73
C LEU A 4 15.78 6.80 9.73
N ARG A 5 16.22 5.59 9.34
CA ARG A 5 15.34 4.41 9.26
C ARG A 5 15.16 3.74 10.62
N ARG A 6 16.15 3.84 11.51
CA ARG A 6 16.15 3.14 12.80
C ARG A 6 14.96 3.53 13.71
N PRO A 7 14.64 4.83 13.92
CA PRO A 7 13.52 5.24 14.77
C PRO A 7 12.17 4.67 14.30
N VAL A 8 11.94 4.67 13.00
CA VAL A 8 10.65 4.27 12.41
C VAL A 8 10.50 2.75 12.32
N ALA A 9 11.59 1.99 12.19
CA ALA A 9 11.46 0.58 11.87
C ALA A 9 10.93 -0.29 13.01
N GLY A 10 11.09 0.13 14.27
CA GLY A 10 10.48 -0.54 15.41
C GLY A 10 8.95 -0.59 15.35
N HIS A 11 8.34 0.30 14.57
CA HIS A 11 6.89 0.40 14.41
C HIS A 11 6.30 -0.57 13.39
N PHE A 12 7.12 -1.05 12.46
CA PHE A 12 6.70 -1.96 11.39
C PHE A 12 7.15 -3.40 11.68
N THR A 13 7.30 -3.74 12.96
CA THR A 13 7.64 -5.11 13.38
C THR A 13 6.44 -6.06 13.17
N PRO A 14 6.68 -7.35 12.91
CA PRO A 14 5.60 -8.32 12.72
C PRO A 14 4.55 -8.32 13.84
N ALA A 15 4.98 -8.15 15.10
CA ALA A 15 4.08 -8.09 16.25
C ALA A 15 3.15 -6.87 16.22
N ARG A 16 3.68 -5.67 15.95
CA ARG A 16 2.87 -4.45 15.83
C ARG A 16 1.90 -4.54 14.66
N ILE A 17 2.33 -5.07 13.51
CA ILE A 17 1.44 -5.27 12.36
C ILE A 17 0.36 -6.32 12.66
N ALA A 18 0.68 -7.39 13.37
CA ALA A 18 -0.31 -8.39 13.79
C ALA A 18 -1.39 -7.77 14.70
N ALA A 19 -1.01 -6.85 15.59
CA ALA A 19 -1.95 -6.15 16.48
C ALA A 19 -2.92 -5.23 15.72
N LEU A 20 -2.57 -4.76 14.51
CA LEU A 20 -3.46 -3.94 13.67
C LEU A 20 -4.52 -4.76 12.93
N ARG A 21 -4.34 -6.08 12.80
CA ARG A 21 -5.23 -6.95 11.99
C ARG A 21 -6.71 -6.84 12.35
N PRO A 22 -7.13 -6.92 13.63
CA PRO A 22 -8.54 -6.80 13.98
C PRO A 22 -9.14 -5.47 13.50
N ARG A 23 -8.39 -4.38 13.66
CA ARG A 23 -8.83 -3.06 13.25
C ARG A 23 -8.91 -2.90 11.73
N ILE A 24 -7.95 -3.44 10.99
CA ILE A 24 -7.99 -3.47 9.52
C ILE A 24 -9.22 -4.24 9.03
N VAL A 25 -9.59 -5.34 9.69
CA VAL A 25 -10.80 -6.12 9.37
C VAL A 25 -12.06 -5.29 9.59
N GLU A 26 -12.17 -4.58 10.73
CA GLU A 26 -13.30 -3.69 11.02
C GLU A 26 -13.45 -2.59 9.97
N ILE A 27 -12.38 -1.84 9.70
CA ILE A 27 -12.39 -0.77 8.69
C ILE A 27 -12.79 -1.35 7.32
N SER A 28 -12.25 -2.50 6.94
CA SER A 28 -12.62 -3.16 5.69
C SER A 28 -14.10 -3.54 5.64
N ALA A 29 -14.63 -4.10 6.73
CA ALA A 29 -16.04 -4.50 6.80
C ALA A 29 -16.98 -3.30 6.74
N ASP A 30 -16.66 -2.22 7.45
CA ASP A 30 -17.44 -0.97 7.47
C ASP A 30 -17.48 -0.34 6.07
N LEU A 31 -16.33 -0.29 5.37
CA LEU A 31 -16.27 0.22 4.00
C LEU A 31 -17.06 -0.67 3.03
N LEU A 32 -16.98 -1.99 3.15
CA LEU A 32 -17.77 -2.91 2.32
C LEU A 32 -19.28 -2.76 2.57
N ALA A 33 -19.70 -2.51 3.83
CA ALA A 33 -21.09 -2.26 4.17
C ALA A 33 -21.62 -0.94 3.58
N GLY A 34 -20.74 0.03 3.32
CA GLY A 34 -21.06 1.29 2.66
C GLY A 34 -21.16 1.22 1.13
N LEU A 35 -20.73 0.12 0.49
CA LEU A 35 -20.81 -0.02 -0.96
C LEU A 35 -22.27 -0.23 -1.43
N PRO A 36 -22.66 0.35 -2.57
CA PRO A 36 -24.01 0.19 -3.12
C PRO A 36 -24.24 -1.25 -3.57
N ALA A 37 -25.08 -1.98 -2.84
CA ALA A 37 -25.38 -3.38 -3.13
C ALA A 37 -26.90 -3.69 -3.01
N PRO A 38 -27.55 -4.24 -4.06
CA PRO A 38 -26.99 -4.50 -5.38
C PRO A 38 -26.73 -3.19 -6.15
N GLY A 39 -25.67 -3.15 -6.96
CA GLY A 39 -25.33 -1.93 -7.70
C GLY A 39 -23.98 -1.95 -8.39
N THR A 40 -23.55 -0.76 -8.83
CA THR A 40 -22.22 -0.51 -9.38
C THR A 40 -21.49 0.46 -8.47
N ALA A 41 -20.20 0.23 -8.24
CA ALA A 41 -19.33 1.12 -7.48
C ALA A 41 -17.97 1.24 -8.16
N ASP A 42 -17.28 2.36 -7.96
CA ASP A 42 -15.84 2.41 -8.18
C ASP A 42 -15.13 1.85 -6.94
N LEU A 43 -14.43 0.73 -7.10
CA LEU A 43 -13.73 0.08 -5.99
C LEU A 43 -12.50 0.88 -5.54
N VAL A 44 -11.90 1.70 -6.42
CA VAL A 44 -10.74 2.53 -6.06
C VAL A 44 -11.16 3.55 -5.00
N SER A 45 -12.10 4.44 -5.32
CA SER A 45 -12.57 5.47 -4.39
C SER A 45 -13.45 4.93 -3.25
N GLY A 46 -14.25 3.89 -3.50
CA GLY A 46 -15.19 3.36 -2.51
C GLY A 46 -14.59 2.40 -1.48
N TYR A 47 -13.41 1.83 -1.73
CA TYR A 47 -12.83 0.80 -0.87
C TYR A 47 -11.30 0.82 -0.78
N ALA A 48 -10.60 0.75 -1.92
CA ALA A 48 -9.15 0.58 -1.95
C ALA A 48 -8.40 1.81 -1.45
N LEU A 49 -8.92 3.03 -1.67
CA LEU A 49 -8.38 4.28 -1.15
C LEU A 49 -8.71 4.53 0.33
N PRO A 50 -9.97 4.45 0.78
CA PRO A 50 -10.31 4.80 2.15
C PRO A 50 -9.69 3.86 3.19
N LEU A 51 -9.48 2.58 2.87
CA LEU A 51 -8.91 1.62 3.82
C LEU A 51 -7.48 2.00 4.26
N PRO A 52 -6.46 2.07 3.38
CA PRO A 52 -5.09 2.38 3.80
C PRO A 52 -4.94 3.78 4.38
N VAL A 53 -5.73 4.75 3.91
CA VAL A 53 -5.73 6.11 4.47
C VAL A 53 -6.24 6.10 5.92
N THR A 54 -7.30 5.35 6.22
CA THR A 54 -7.81 5.23 7.60
C THR A 54 -6.78 4.55 8.50
N VAL A 55 -6.17 3.46 8.03
CA VAL A 55 -5.16 2.70 8.78
C VAL A 55 -3.93 3.57 9.11
N ILE A 56 -3.39 4.30 8.12
CA ILE A 56 -2.22 5.16 8.37
C ILE A 56 -2.56 6.36 9.26
N CYS A 57 -3.77 6.94 9.13
CA CYS A 57 -4.26 7.99 10.01
C CYS A 57 -4.32 7.52 11.48
N GLU A 58 -4.90 6.34 11.71
CA GLU A 58 -4.97 5.74 13.05
C GLU A 58 -3.58 5.45 13.61
N LEU A 59 -2.68 4.88 12.80
CA LEU A 59 -1.31 4.60 13.20
C LEU A 59 -0.55 5.88 13.59
N PHE A 60 -0.79 6.99 12.89
CA PHE A 60 -0.19 8.31 13.13
C PHE A 60 -0.85 9.10 14.26
N GLY A 61 -1.96 8.61 14.82
CA GLY A 61 -2.74 9.36 15.80
C GLY A 61 -3.35 10.65 15.21
N VAL A 62 -3.79 10.60 13.95
CA VAL A 62 -4.59 11.66 13.33
C VAL A 62 -6.00 11.62 13.94
N PRO A 63 -6.49 12.72 14.54
CA PRO A 63 -7.84 12.78 15.12
C PRO A 63 -8.91 12.45 14.09
N GLU A 64 -9.96 11.75 14.53
CA GLU A 64 -11.05 11.32 13.64
C GLU A 64 -11.71 12.48 12.88
N ALA A 65 -11.92 13.61 13.57
CA ALA A 65 -12.50 14.82 12.97
C ALA A 65 -11.69 15.37 11.78
N ASP A 66 -10.37 15.12 11.76
CA ASP A 66 -9.46 15.64 10.74
C ASP A 66 -9.32 14.66 9.55
N ARG A 67 -9.77 13.41 9.69
CA ARG A 67 -9.57 12.35 8.67
C ARG A 67 -10.22 12.71 7.34
N MET A 68 -11.41 13.31 7.31
CA MET A 68 -12.05 13.67 6.04
C MET A 68 -11.22 14.67 5.21
N VAL A 69 -10.70 15.71 5.87
CA VAL A 69 -9.85 16.71 5.21
C VAL A 69 -8.55 16.05 4.73
N PHE A 70 -8.01 15.16 5.55
CA PHE A 70 -6.85 14.38 5.23
C PHE A 70 -7.05 13.48 4.01
N HIS A 71 -8.18 12.76 3.93
CA HIS A 71 -8.56 11.96 2.77
C HIS A 71 -8.57 12.81 1.49
N ALA A 72 -9.08 14.04 1.56
CA ALA A 72 -9.09 14.95 0.42
C ALA A 72 -7.67 15.34 -0.03
N TRP A 73 -6.78 15.69 0.90
CA TRP A 73 -5.38 15.97 0.56
C TRP A 73 -4.65 14.74 0.02
N SER A 74 -4.82 13.58 0.63
CA SER A 74 -4.31 12.30 0.13
C SER A 74 -4.79 12.02 -1.28
N ASN A 75 -6.08 12.22 -1.56
CA ASN A 75 -6.63 12.02 -2.90
C ASN A 75 -5.98 12.95 -3.93
N GLU A 76 -5.78 14.24 -3.62
CA GLU A 76 -5.11 15.18 -4.53
C GLU A 76 -3.60 14.92 -4.67
N LEU A 77 -2.95 14.28 -3.70
CA LEU A 77 -1.55 13.87 -3.83
C LEU A 77 -1.40 12.66 -4.77
N VAL A 78 -2.36 11.74 -4.73
CA VAL A 78 -2.36 10.51 -5.53
C VAL A 78 -2.94 10.77 -6.93
N MET A 79 -4.04 11.51 -7.02
CA MET A 79 -4.78 11.81 -8.24
C MET A 79 -5.03 13.31 -8.34
N PRO A 80 -3.98 14.12 -8.56
CA PRO A 80 -4.13 15.56 -8.67
C PRO A 80 -5.00 15.93 -9.86
N ALA A 81 -6.01 16.78 -9.65
CA ALA A 81 -6.75 17.39 -10.76
C ALA A 81 -5.85 18.29 -11.64
N SER A 82 -4.79 18.85 -11.05
CA SER A 82 -3.74 19.60 -11.74
C SER A 82 -2.43 19.59 -10.92
N PRO A 83 -1.27 19.90 -11.53
CA PRO A 83 -0.02 20.08 -10.76
C PRO A 83 -0.15 21.07 -9.60
N GLN A 84 -0.99 22.10 -9.76
CA GLN A 84 -1.23 23.11 -8.74
C GLN A 84 -2.04 22.56 -7.55
N THR A 85 -3.05 21.73 -7.80
CA THR A 85 -3.85 21.14 -6.71
C THR A 85 -3.02 20.13 -5.91
N GLY A 86 -2.19 19.33 -6.58
CA GLY A 86 -1.24 18.44 -5.90
C GLY A 86 -0.22 19.20 -5.03
N ALA A 87 0.35 20.29 -5.54
CA ALA A 87 1.27 21.14 -4.76
C ALA A 87 0.57 21.81 -3.56
N SER A 88 -0.66 22.28 -3.75
CA SER A 88 -1.47 22.86 -2.67
C SER A 88 -1.78 21.82 -1.58
N ALA A 89 -2.18 20.60 -1.97
CA ALA A 89 -2.43 19.50 -1.06
C ALA A 89 -1.18 19.10 -0.27
N ALA A 90 -0.01 19.05 -0.93
CA ALA A 90 1.27 18.80 -0.27
C ALA A 90 1.60 19.87 0.78
N GLY A 91 1.39 21.15 0.45
CA GLY A 91 1.60 22.27 1.37
C GLY A 91 0.64 22.22 2.56
N ALA A 92 -0.65 21.97 2.32
CA ALA A 92 -1.66 21.86 3.37
C ALA A 92 -1.40 20.69 4.31
N LEU A 93 -1.07 19.51 3.77
CA LEU A 93 -0.69 18.34 4.54
C LEU A 93 0.59 18.58 5.35
N GLY A 94 1.60 19.22 4.76
CA GLY A 94 2.83 19.59 5.45
C GLY A 94 2.59 20.54 6.63
N ALA A 95 1.76 21.57 6.43
CA ALA A 95 1.38 22.49 7.49
C ALA A 95 0.59 21.80 8.62
N TYR A 96 -0.34 20.92 8.25
CA TYR A 96 -1.11 20.13 9.21
C TYR A 96 -0.21 19.19 10.02
N LEU A 97 0.72 18.48 9.37
CA LEU A 97 1.67 17.60 10.07
C LEU A 97 2.59 18.38 11.01
N ALA A 98 3.01 19.58 10.64
CA ALA A 98 3.80 20.45 11.52
C ALA A 98 3.01 20.85 12.78
N ASP A 99 1.74 21.20 12.65
CA ASP A 99 0.85 21.48 13.79
C ASP A 99 0.61 20.23 14.64
N LEU A 100 0.34 19.09 14.03
CA LEU A 100 0.11 17.83 14.74
C LEU A 100 1.36 17.40 15.53
N ILE A 101 2.55 17.53 14.93
CA ILE A 101 3.83 17.33 15.62
C ILE A 101 3.95 18.27 16.82
N HIS A 102 3.57 19.54 16.67
CA HIS A 102 3.60 20.51 17.76
C HIS A 102 2.67 20.11 18.91
N ARG A 103 1.41 19.73 18.61
CA ARG A 103 0.44 19.27 19.61
C ARG A 103 0.92 18.03 20.36
N LYS A 104 1.49 17.05 19.64
CA LYS A 104 2.00 15.80 20.23
C LYS A 104 3.26 15.98 21.09
N ARG A 105 3.93 17.14 21.07
CA ARG A 105 5.06 17.41 22.00
C ARG A 105 4.65 17.41 23.47
N GLY A 106 3.38 17.69 23.78
CA GLY A 106 2.86 17.74 25.14
C GLY A 106 2.11 16.49 25.59
N ALA A 107 1.84 15.55 24.68
CA ALA A 107 0.95 14.41 24.92
C ALA A 107 1.72 13.09 24.93
N GLN A 108 1.34 12.18 25.83
CA GLN A 108 1.78 10.78 25.79
C GLN A 108 0.66 9.92 25.20
N GLU A 109 0.55 9.95 23.88
CA GLU A 109 -0.37 9.09 23.13
C GLU A 109 0.39 7.88 22.58
N ALA A 110 -0.27 6.72 22.52
CA ALA A 110 0.30 5.48 22.02
C ALA A 110 0.15 5.37 20.50
N ASP A 111 0.85 6.25 19.76
CA ASP A 111 0.84 6.28 18.29
C ASP A 111 2.25 6.52 17.71
N LEU A 112 2.42 6.23 16.43
CA LEU A 112 3.70 6.33 15.73
C LEU A 112 4.26 7.75 15.73
N LEU A 113 3.42 8.78 15.57
CA LEU A 113 3.91 10.15 15.49
C LEU A 113 4.38 10.64 16.86
N SER A 114 3.67 10.29 17.92
CA SER A 114 4.06 10.55 19.31
C SER A 114 5.39 9.88 19.67
N ASP A 115 5.57 8.61 19.29
CA ASP A 115 6.84 7.88 19.51
C ASP A 115 8.02 8.51 18.72
N LEU A 116 7.79 8.99 17.49
CA LEU A 116 8.81 9.70 16.71
C LEU A 116 9.15 11.07 17.30
N VAL A 117 8.15 11.80 17.81
CA VAL A 117 8.35 13.06 18.54
C VAL A 117 9.16 12.82 19.82
N ALA A 118 8.88 11.74 20.55
CA ALA A 118 9.61 11.37 21.75
C ALA A 118 11.08 11.04 21.43
N THR A 119 11.33 10.26 20.38
CA THR A 119 12.70 9.90 19.94
C THR A 119 13.52 11.14 19.55
N ALA A 120 12.90 12.15 18.95
CA ALA A 120 13.55 13.41 18.63
C ALA A 120 13.97 14.24 19.87
N ARG A 121 13.44 13.90 21.05
CA ARG A 121 13.66 14.65 22.31
C ARG A 121 14.46 13.89 23.35
N GLU A 122 14.81 12.64 23.10
CA GLU A 122 15.52 11.78 24.06
C GLU A 122 16.89 12.40 24.43
N PRO A 123 17.10 12.84 25.69
CA PRO A 123 18.35 13.45 26.10
C PRO A 123 19.49 12.43 26.03
N GLY A 124 20.56 12.77 25.31
CA GLY A 124 21.72 11.88 25.13
C GLY A 124 21.57 10.86 24.00
N ALA A 125 20.51 10.92 23.20
CA ALA A 125 20.45 10.15 21.96
C ALA A 125 21.63 10.53 21.04
N GLU A 126 22.39 9.53 20.59
CA GLU A 126 23.56 9.75 19.72
C GLU A 126 23.18 10.41 18.37
N SER A 127 21.91 10.28 17.95
CA SER A 127 21.39 11.02 16.81
C SER A 127 19.84 11.14 16.82
N PRO A 128 19.29 12.17 17.47
CA PRO A 128 17.87 12.49 17.37
C PRO A 128 17.51 13.01 15.97
N LEU A 129 16.24 12.88 15.59
CA LEU A 129 15.71 13.50 14.38
C LEU A 129 15.64 15.01 14.58
N THR A 130 16.10 15.79 13.60
CA THR A 130 15.82 17.24 13.58
C THR A 130 14.32 17.48 13.36
N SER A 131 13.84 18.70 13.60
CA SER A 131 12.42 19.04 13.32
C SER A 131 12.07 18.88 11.84
N GLU A 132 13.01 19.19 10.94
CA GLU A 132 12.85 19.01 9.50
C GLU A 132 12.85 17.52 9.12
N GLU A 133 13.74 16.72 9.70
CA GLU A 133 13.79 15.28 9.46
C GLU A 133 12.53 14.57 9.98
N LEU A 134 12.00 15.00 11.13
CA LEU A 134 10.76 14.48 11.69
C LEU A 134 9.57 14.79 10.79
N LEU A 135 9.44 16.05 10.34
CA LEU A 135 8.37 16.45 9.43
C LEU A 135 8.49 15.70 8.09
N GLY A 136 9.69 15.63 7.51
CA GLY A 136 9.94 14.91 6.26
C GLY A 136 9.67 13.41 6.39
N MET A 137 10.02 12.80 7.53
CA MET A 137 9.72 11.39 7.81
C MET A 137 8.22 11.15 7.98
N ALA A 138 7.53 12.01 8.73
CA ALA A 138 6.09 11.94 8.90
C ALA A 138 5.38 12.04 7.54
N PHE A 139 5.77 13.01 6.71
CA PHE A 139 5.24 13.18 5.36
C PHE A 139 5.52 11.94 4.48
N LEU A 140 6.77 11.45 4.47
CA LEU A 140 7.17 10.29 3.67
C LEU A 140 6.37 9.04 4.01
N LEU A 141 6.33 8.66 5.29
CA LEU A 141 5.64 7.46 5.75
C LEU A 141 4.14 7.50 5.44
N LEU A 142 3.58 8.69 5.55
CA LEU A 142 2.19 8.94 5.36
C LEU A 142 1.80 8.85 3.89
N VAL A 143 2.50 9.56 3.00
CA VAL A 143 2.26 9.50 1.55
C VAL A 143 2.61 8.12 0.98
N ALA A 144 3.77 7.57 1.33
CA ALA A 144 4.19 6.26 0.82
C ALA A 144 3.32 5.09 1.34
N GLY A 145 2.73 5.25 2.53
CA GLY A 145 2.00 4.20 3.23
C GLY A 145 0.63 3.86 2.65
N HIS A 146 -0.08 4.84 2.07
CA HIS A 146 -1.42 4.59 1.53
C HIS A 146 -1.42 4.37 0.02
N GLU A 147 -0.83 5.26 -0.80
CA GLU A 147 -0.95 5.21 -2.27
C GLU A 147 -0.57 3.85 -2.85
N THR A 148 0.54 3.28 -2.39
CA THR A 148 1.05 1.99 -2.87
C THR A 148 0.11 0.83 -2.52
N THR A 149 -0.52 0.89 -1.35
CA THR A 149 -1.47 -0.12 -0.89
C THR A 149 -2.83 0.00 -1.61
N VAL A 150 -3.28 1.23 -1.93
CA VAL A 150 -4.46 1.46 -2.79
C VAL A 150 -4.29 0.74 -4.12
N ASN A 151 -3.13 0.97 -4.76
CA ASN A 151 -2.80 0.39 -6.05
C ASN A 151 -2.63 -1.14 -5.95
N LEU A 152 -2.12 -1.66 -4.83
CA LEU A 152 -2.02 -3.10 -4.62
C LEU A 152 -3.40 -3.75 -4.55
N ILE A 153 -4.32 -3.19 -3.75
CA ILE A 153 -5.68 -3.73 -3.61
C ILE A 153 -6.40 -3.70 -4.95
N SER A 154 -6.42 -2.54 -5.62
CA SER A 154 -7.12 -2.39 -6.91
C SER A 154 -6.49 -3.26 -8.01
N ALA A 155 -5.17 -3.34 -8.09
CA ALA A 155 -4.48 -4.20 -9.05
C ALA A 155 -4.73 -5.69 -8.78
N THR A 156 -4.78 -6.12 -7.51
CA THR A 156 -5.08 -7.53 -7.17
C THR A 156 -6.50 -7.89 -7.59
N VAL A 157 -7.48 -7.03 -7.32
CA VAL A 157 -8.86 -7.27 -7.74
C VAL A 157 -9.00 -7.25 -9.26
N HIS A 158 -8.39 -6.27 -9.94
CA HIS A 158 -8.34 -6.22 -11.40
C HIS A 158 -7.73 -7.51 -11.98
N ALA A 159 -6.59 -7.98 -11.45
CA ALA A 159 -5.93 -9.19 -11.90
C ALA A 159 -6.84 -10.40 -11.79
N LEU A 160 -7.51 -10.57 -10.64
CA LEU A 160 -8.44 -11.67 -10.43
C LEU A 160 -9.64 -11.60 -11.39
N LEU A 161 -10.26 -10.43 -11.54
CA LEU A 161 -11.45 -10.26 -12.40
C LEU A 161 -11.13 -10.41 -13.90
N THR A 162 -9.89 -10.18 -14.32
CA THR A 162 -9.41 -10.37 -15.70
C THR A 162 -8.86 -11.78 -15.96
N HIS A 163 -8.69 -12.60 -14.92
CA HIS A 163 -8.23 -13.98 -14.99
C HIS A 163 -9.23 -14.92 -14.29
N PRO A 164 -10.41 -15.17 -14.89
CA PRO A 164 -11.52 -15.86 -14.23
C PRO A 164 -11.16 -17.25 -13.69
N GLY A 165 -10.27 -17.99 -14.36
CA GLY A 165 -9.78 -19.28 -13.86
C GLY A 165 -8.97 -19.18 -12.57
N GLN A 166 -8.18 -18.11 -12.40
CA GLN A 166 -7.44 -17.85 -11.15
C GLN A 166 -8.37 -17.35 -10.05
N LEU A 167 -9.39 -16.55 -10.40
CA LEU A 167 -10.43 -16.14 -9.45
C LEU A 167 -11.26 -17.32 -8.95
N GLU A 168 -11.65 -18.24 -9.83
CA GLU A 168 -12.37 -19.45 -9.45
C GLU A 168 -11.52 -20.35 -8.56
N LEU A 169 -10.24 -20.51 -8.89
CA LEU A 169 -9.27 -21.18 -8.01
C LEU A 169 -9.21 -20.54 -6.62
N LEU A 170 -9.12 -19.21 -6.52
CA LEU A 170 -9.09 -18.52 -5.23
C LEU A 170 -10.42 -18.69 -4.46
N ARG A 171 -11.56 -18.76 -5.15
CA ARG A 171 -12.86 -19.03 -4.51
C ARG A 171 -12.93 -20.45 -3.93
N SER A 172 -12.35 -21.44 -4.62
CA SER A 172 -12.28 -22.82 -4.11
C SER A 172 -11.22 -23.02 -3.02
N GLU A 173 -10.14 -22.24 -3.06
CA GLU A 173 -8.98 -22.31 -2.15
C GLU A 173 -8.67 -20.93 -1.53
N PRO A 174 -9.50 -20.43 -0.58
CA PRO A 174 -9.36 -19.08 -0.04
C PRO A 174 -8.05 -18.80 0.71
N GLU A 175 -7.28 -19.83 1.08
CA GLU A 175 -5.94 -19.73 1.63
C GLU A 175 -4.94 -19.11 0.64
N LEU A 176 -5.18 -19.22 -0.67
CA LEU A 176 -4.32 -18.68 -1.72
C LEU A 176 -4.35 -17.16 -1.84
N VAL A 177 -5.15 -16.44 -1.05
CA VAL A 177 -5.22 -14.96 -1.12
C VAL A 177 -3.86 -14.30 -0.88
N GLY A 178 -3.02 -14.90 -0.04
CA GLY A 178 -1.65 -14.41 0.19
C GLY A 178 -0.83 -14.50 -1.08
N SER A 179 -0.86 -15.66 -1.74
CA SER A 179 -0.20 -15.89 -3.03
C SER A 179 -0.79 -15.00 -4.14
N ALA A 180 -2.08 -14.69 -4.09
CA ALA A 180 -2.71 -13.75 -5.03
C ALA A 180 -2.16 -12.33 -4.90
N VAL A 181 -1.94 -11.87 -3.66
CA VAL A 181 -1.32 -10.58 -3.40
C VAL A 181 0.14 -10.57 -3.85
N GLU A 182 0.93 -11.62 -3.59
CA GLU A 182 2.33 -11.70 -4.08
C GLU A 182 2.41 -11.78 -5.61
N GLU A 183 1.55 -12.56 -6.26
CA GLU A 183 1.53 -12.63 -7.72
C GLU A 183 1.03 -11.30 -8.33
N ALA A 184 0.11 -10.60 -7.69
CA ALA A 184 -0.30 -9.25 -8.11
C ALA A 184 0.83 -8.23 -7.94
N LEU A 185 1.59 -8.28 -6.84
CA LEU A 185 2.79 -7.46 -6.64
C LEU A 185 3.83 -7.68 -7.74
N ARG A 186 4.03 -8.93 -8.18
CA ARG A 186 4.91 -9.23 -9.32
C ARG A 186 4.31 -8.73 -10.64
N HIS A 187 3.04 -9.05 -10.91
CA HIS A 187 2.45 -8.88 -12.23
C HIS A 187 2.02 -7.44 -12.54
N TYR A 188 1.57 -6.72 -11.52
CA TYR A 188 1.04 -5.36 -11.56
C TYR A 188 1.63 -4.50 -10.42
N ALA A 189 2.97 -4.53 -10.26
CA ALA A 189 3.67 -3.84 -9.19
C ALA A 189 3.18 -2.40 -9.00
N PRO A 190 2.66 -2.03 -7.80
CA PRO A 190 2.20 -0.68 -7.48
C PRO A 190 3.26 0.41 -7.70
N VAL A 191 4.53 0.02 -7.56
CA VAL A 191 5.71 0.82 -7.93
C VAL A 191 6.40 0.08 -9.06
N HIS A 192 6.33 0.62 -10.28
CA HIS A 192 6.89 -0.04 -11.47
C HIS A 192 8.36 0.30 -11.72
N ALA A 193 8.88 1.32 -11.06
CA ALA A 193 10.25 1.81 -11.21
C ALA A 193 10.70 2.48 -9.91
N THR A 194 11.98 2.34 -9.58
CA THR A 194 12.54 2.98 -8.38
C THR A 194 12.61 4.49 -8.53
N ALA A 195 12.69 5.23 -7.42
CA ALA A 195 13.26 6.58 -7.45
C ALA A 195 14.67 6.55 -8.06
N PHE A 196 15.10 7.67 -8.66
CA PHE A 196 16.42 7.78 -9.25
C PHE A 196 17.53 7.41 -8.25
N ARG A 197 18.55 6.74 -8.77
CA ARG A 197 19.88 6.62 -8.17
C ARG A 197 20.83 7.42 -9.03
N PHE A 198 21.95 7.84 -8.45
CA PHE A 198 22.98 8.58 -9.19
C PHE A 198 24.30 7.85 -9.01
N ALA A 199 25.03 7.65 -10.11
CA ALA A 199 26.34 7.02 -10.07
C ALA A 199 27.32 7.91 -9.29
N ALA A 200 27.81 7.43 -8.15
CA ALA A 200 28.80 8.17 -7.35
C ALA A 200 30.20 8.13 -7.97
N GLU A 201 30.48 7.09 -8.74
CA GLU A 201 31.69 6.85 -9.50
C GLU A 201 31.33 6.11 -10.80
N PRO A 202 32.21 6.07 -11.83
CA PRO A 202 31.92 5.35 -13.05
C PRO A 202 31.77 3.86 -12.80
N LEU A 203 30.79 3.21 -13.42
CA LEU A 203 30.58 1.76 -13.31
C LEU A 203 30.16 1.13 -14.63
N ASP A 204 30.49 -0.14 -14.84
CA ASP A 204 29.98 -0.94 -15.94
C ASP A 204 28.88 -1.87 -15.42
N LEU A 205 27.67 -1.76 -15.97
CA LEU A 205 26.52 -2.59 -15.59
C LEU A 205 25.98 -3.31 -16.81
N ALA A 206 26.01 -4.65 -16.79
CA ALA A 206 25.56 -5.50 -17.90
C ALA A 206 26.14 -5.09 -19.27
N GLY A 207 27.43 -4.71 -19.30
CA GLY A 207 28.13 -4.26 -20.51
C GLY A 207 27.85 -2.81 -20.92
N THR A 208 27.10 -2.04 -20.12
CA THR A 208 26.85 -0.60 -20.34
C THR A 208 27.69 0.23 -19.39
N HIS A 209 28.51 1.13 -19.93
CA HIS A 209 29.28 2.09 -19.13
C HIS A 209 28.39 3.24 -18.65
N ILE A 210 28.42 3.52 -17.34
CA ILE A 210 27.66 4.59 -16.69
C ILE A 210 28.64 5.58 -16.04
N PRO A 211 28.76 6.81 -16.56
CA PRO A 211 29.57 7.87 -15.98
C PRO A 211 29.10 8.32 -14.58
N THR A 212 30.01 8.96 -13.84
CA THR A 212 29.66 9.66 -12.59
C THR A 212 28.57 10.71 -12.82
N GLY A 213 27.58 10.75 -11.93
CA GLY A 213 26.51 11.73 -11.93
C GLY A 213 25.27 11.31 -12.74
N ASP A 214 25.37 10.29 -13.59
CA ASP A 214 24.25 9.83 -14.39
C ASP A 214 23.12 9.27 -13.53
N ALA A 215 21.89 9.62 -13.91
CA ALA A 215 20.67 9.17 -13.26
C ALA A 215 20.29 7.77 -13.74
N ILE A 216 20.11 6.86 -12.80
CA ILE A 216 19.77 5.46 -13.03
C ILE A 216 18.38 5.21 -12.43
N GLN A 217 17.48 4.65 -13.23
CA GLN A 217 16.18 4.19 -12.78
C GLN A 217 16.06 2.69 -13.02
N ILE A 218 15.67 1.94 -12.00
CA ILE A 218 15.51 0.48 -12.10
C ILE A 218 14.03 0.19 -12.38
N SER A 219 13.74 -0.43 -13.53
CA SER A 219 12.40 -0.90 -13.86
C SER A 219 12.06 -2.18 -13.10
N LEU A 220 11.29 -2.03 -12.02
CA LEU A 220 10.80 -3.14 -11.21
C LEU A 220 9.76 -3.97 -11.97
N ALA A 221 8.97 -3.35 -12.84
CA ALA A 221 8.01 -4.05 -13.69
C ALA A 221 8.71 -4.94 -14.72
N ALA A 222 9.78 -4.46 -15.36
CA ALA A 222 10.55 -5.29 -16.30
C ALA A 222 11.23 -6.46 -15.58
N ALA A 223 11.87 -6.21 -14.44
CA ALA A 223 12.49 -7.26 -13.62
C ALA A 223 11.47 -8.32 -13.17
N SER A 224 10.22 -7.92 -12.89
CA SER A 224 9.15 -8.84 -12.50
C SER A 224 8.60 -9.68 -13.65
N ARG A 225 8.99 -9.38 -14.90
CA ARG A 225 8.67 -10.12 -16.12
C ARG A 225 9.89 -10.75 -16.79
N ASP A 226 11.03 -10.80 -16.10
CA ASP A 226 12.25 -11.38 -16.65
C ASP A 226 12.12 -12.91 -16.79
N PRO A 227 12.16 -13.47 -18.03
CA PRO A 227 12.03 -14.91 -18.26
C PRO A 227 13.18 -15.72 -17.68
N LEU A 228 14.32 -15.10 -17.36
CA LEU A 228 15.44 -15.78 -16.68
C LEU A 228 15.11 -16.10 -15.22
N HIS A 229 14.20 -15.35 -14.61
CA HIS A 229 13.79 -15.50 -13.21
C HIS A 229 12.37 -16.08 -13.07
N PHE A 230 11.49 -15.79 -14.03
CA PHE A 230 10.09 -16.20 -14.01
C PHE A 230 9.72 -16.92 -15.32
N PRO A 231 9.67 -18.26 -15.34
CA PRO A 231 9.13 -19.00 -16.48
C PRO A 231 7.69 -18.56 -16.78
N ASP A 232 7.34 -18.41 -18.07
CA ASP A 232 6.07 -17.82 -18.52
C ASP A 232 5.72 -16.52 -17.76
N PRO A 233 6.56 -15.48 -17.84
CA PRO A 233 6.46 -14.31 -16.96
C PRO A 233 5.15 -13.53 -17.10
N ASP A 234 4.53 -13.61 -18.28
CA ASP A 234 3.28 -12.93 -18.61
C ASP A 234 2.02 -13.69 -18.19
N ARG A 235 2.17 -14.91 -17.64
CA ARG A 235 1.05 -15.64 -17.03
C ARG A 235 0.85 -15.19 -15.58
N PHE A 236 -0.37 -14.81 -15.23
CA PHE A 236 -0.78 -14.60 -13.84
C PHE A 236 -1.16 -15.96 -13.21
N ASP A 237 -0.40 -16.39 -12.19
CA ASP A 237 -0.57 -17.71 -11.58
C ASP A 237 -0.45 -17.66 -10.04
N LEU A 238 -1.55 -17.95 -9.34
CA LEU A 238 -1.62 -17.96 -7.88
C LEU A 238 -0.75 -19.04 -7.22
N ARG A 239 -0.34 -20.07 -7.98
CA ARG A 239 0.50 -21.16 -7.48
C ARG A 239 1.95 -21.01 -7.91
N ARG A 240 2.32 -19.90 -8.55
CA ARG A 240 3.69 -19.64 -9.00
C ARG A 240 4.68 -19.86 -7.85
N GLN A 241 5.62 -20.77 -8.08
CA GLN A 241 6.79 -20.97 -7.24
C GLN A 241 7.98 -20.28 -7.91
N GLY A 242 8.92 -19.76 -7.13
CA GLY A 242 10.09 -19.10 -7.70
C GLY A 242 10.74 -18.09 -6.77
N PRO A 243 11.70 -17.29 -7.30
CA PRO A 243 12.36 -16.25 -6.53
C PRO A 243 11.37 -15.16 -6.12
N ALA A 244 11.69 -14.46 -5.03
CA ALA A 244 10.91 -13.31 -4.59
C ALA A 244 10.95 -12.18 -5.64
N HIS A 245 9.81 -11.53 -5.87
CA HIS A 245 9.72 -10.36 -6.74
C HIS A 245 10.39 -9.12 -6.11
N LEU A 246 10.66 -8.09 -6.94
CA LEU A 246 11.28 -6.84 -6.50
C LEU A 246 10.29 -5.69 -6.25
N ALA A 247 8.98 -5.94 -6.19
CA ALA A 247 7.95 -4.90 -6.04
C ALA A 247 8.12 -4.00 -4.79
N PHE A 248 8.78 -4.50 -3.74
CA PHE A 248 9.12 -3.73 -2.53
C PHE A 248 10.55 -3.19 -2.53
N GLY A 249 11.25 -3.25 -3.66
CA GLY A 249 12.67 -2.97 -3.77
C GLY A 249 13.54 -4.01 -3.04
N HIS A 250 14.82 -3.69 -2.87
CA HIS A 250 15.80 -4.58 -2.25
C HIS A 250 16.86 -3.77 -1.46
N GLY A 251 17.56 -4.44 -0.54
CA GLY A 251 18.67 -3.88 0.22
C GLY A 251 18.24 -2.86 1.28
N LEU A 252 19.09 -1.86 1.55
CA LEU A 252 18.91 -0.86 2.62
C LEU A 252 17.61 -0.05 2.50
N HIS A 253 17.09 0.10 1.28
CA HIS A 253 15.86 0.84 0.97
C HIS A 253 14.67 -0.07 0.69
N HIS A 254 14.74 -1.38 1.01
CA HIS A 254 13.57 -2.25 0.96
C HIS A 254 12.40 -1.60 1.70
N PHE A 255 11.21 -1.65 1.12
CA PHE A 255 10.03 -0.94 1.60
C PHE A 255 9.74 -1.29 3.07
N LEU A 256 9.65 -0.26 3.92
CA LEU A 256 9.48 -0.44 5.35
C LEU A 256 8.08 -0.96 5.69
N GLY A 257 7.07 -0.45 4.97
CA GLY A 257 5.65 -0.81 5.17
C GLY A 257 5.24 -2.14 4.53
N ALA A 258 6.15 -2.91 3.94
CA ALA A 258 5.81 -4.13 3.20
C ALA A 258 4.95 -5.14 3.99
N PRO A 259 5.21 -5.41 5.29
CA PRO A 259 4.36 -6.31 6.06
C PRO A 259 2.94 -5.77 6.29
N LEU A 260 2.81 -4.44 6.45
CA LEU A 260 1.53 -3.77 6.64
C LEU A 260 0.73 -3.78 5.33
N ALA A 261 1.33 -3.37 4.21
CA ALA A 261 0.70 -3.36 2.89
C ALA A 261 0.18 -4.76 2.48
N ARG A 262 0.97 -5.81 2.74
CA ARG A 262 0.53 -7.20 2.53
C ARG A 262 -0.67 -7.55 3.40
N THR A 263 -0.63 -7.20 4.68
CA THR A 263 -1.70 -7.50 5.63
C THR A 263 -3.01 -6.80 5.24
N GLU A 264 -2.94 -5.52 4.88
CA GLU A 264 -4.09 -4.74 4.38
C GLU A 264 -4.66 -5.36 3.12
N ALA A 265 -3.83 -5.62 2.10
CA ALA A 265 -4.31 -6.18 0.83
C ALA A 265 -4.93 -7.57 0.99
N VAL A 266 -4.31 -8.45 1.79
CA VAL A 266 -4.84 -9.79 2.06
C VAL A 266 -6.20 -9.73 2.73
N ILE A 267 -6.35 -8.89 3.76
CA ILE A 267 -7.63 -8.72 4.46
C ILE A 267 -8.67 -8.12 3.50
N ALA A 268 -8.30 -7.06 2.79
CA ALA A 268 -9.19 -6.32 1.92
C ALA A 268 -9.77 -7.21 0.81
N VAL A 269 -8.91 -7.95 0.10
CA VAL A 269 -9.28 -8.84 -1.00
C VAL A 269 -10.07 -10.04 -0.49
N ARG A 270 -9.66 -10.64 0.64
CA ARG A 270 -10.37 -11.78 1.24
C ARG A 270 -11.80 -11.40 1.62
N LEU A 271 -11.99 -10.28 2.31
CA LEU A 271 -13.32 -9.84 2.74
C LEU A 271 -14.20 -9.43 1.56
N LEU A 272 -13.64 -8.72 0.59
CA LEU A 272 -14.35 -8.33 -0.62
C LEU A 272 -14.90 -9.55 -1.37
N LEU A 273 -14.07 -10.55 -1.66
CA LEU A 273 -14.52 -11.75 -2.39
C LEU A 273 -15.48 -12.61 -1.57
N HIS A 274 -15.36 -12.59 -0.23
CA HIS A 274 -16.28 -13.30 0.64
C HIS A 274 -17.66 -12.65 0.69
N HIS A 275 -17.74 -11.32 0.72
CA HIS A 275 -18.99 -10.57 0.81
C HIS A 275 -19.65 -10.30 -0.54
N CYS A 276 -18.85 -10.23 -1.61
CA CYS A 276 -19.28 -10.00 -2.98
C CYS A 276 -18.93 -11.22 -3.85
N PRO A 277 -19.57 -12.39 -3.65
CA PRO A 277 -19.24 -13.60 -4.42
C PRO A 277 -19.47 -13.43 -5.91
N ASP A 278 -20.43 -12.58 -6.31
CA ASP A 278 -20.77 -12.30 -7.71
C ASP A 278 -20.07 -11.04 -8.26
N LEU A 279 -19.01 -10.56 -7.59
CA LEU A 279 -18.22 -9.42 -8.03
C LEU A 279 -17.73 -9.63 -9.46
N ALA A 280 -17.97 -8.62 -10.30
CA ALA A 280 -17.54 -8.60 -11.69
C ALA A 280 -17.17 -7.16 -12.09
N LEU A 281 -16.40 -7.00 -13.16
CA LEU A 281 -16.19 -5.67 -13.75
C LEU A 281 -17.51 -5.11 -14.29
N ALA A 282 -17.75 -3.82 -14.07
CA ALA A 282 -18.87 -3.07 -14.65
C ALA A 282 -18.48 -2.31 -15.92
N ALA A 283 -17.23 -2.45 -16.37
CA ALA A 283 -16.70 -1.86 -17.59
C ALA A 283 -15.87 -2.91 -18.35
N ASP A 284 -15.60 -2.66 -19.64
CA ASP A 284 -14.65 -3.45 -20.41
C ASP A 284 -13.25 -3.27 -19.80
N PRO A 285 -12.52 -4.35 -19.44
CA PRO A 285 -11.14 -4.26 -18.99
C PRO A 285 -10.24 -3.38 -19.89
N ALA A 286 -10.47 -3.40 -21.20
CA ALA A 286 -9.67 -2.64 -22.16
C ALA A 286 -9.92 -1.11 -22.10
N SER A 287 -11.06 -0.69 -21.55
CA SER A 287 -11.39 0.73 -21.35
C SER A 287 -10.86 1.32 -20.05
N LEU A 288 -10.32 0.49 -19.15
CA LEU A 288 -9.81 0.95 -17.87
C LEU A 288 -8.56 1.82 -18.05
N THR A 289 -8.53 2.93 -17.32
CA THR A 289 -7.43 3.89 -17.40
C THR A 289 -6.42 3.64 -16.28
N TRP A 290 -5.18 3.36 -16.66
CA TRP A 290 -4.03 3.36 -15.76
C TRP A 290 -3.46 4.77 -15.68
N ARG A 291 -3.18 5.24 -14.46
CA ARG A 291 -2.61 6.56 -14.22
C ARG A 291 -1.22 6.68 -14.88
N THR A 292 -1.00 7.79 -15.58
CA THR A 292 0.32 8.12 -16.14
C THR A 292 1.23 8.62 -15.02
N SER A 293 2.21 7.80 -14.62
CA SER A 293 3.19 8.16 -13.61
C SER A 293 4.56 7.54 -13.90
N MET A 294 5.63 8.25 -13.51
CA MET A 294 7.01 7.77 -13.65
C MET A 294 7.37 6.68 -12.64
N LEU A 295 6.66 6.58 -11.51
CA LEU A 295 7.03 5.68 -10.41
C LEU A 295 5.95 4.67 -10.07
N VAL A 296 4.70 5.12 -10.03
CA VAL A 296 3.58 4.30 -9.57
C VAL A 296 2.76 3.79 -10.72
N ARG A 297 2.12 2.63 -10.51
CA ARG A 297 1.14 2.07 -11.43
C ARG A 297 -0.15 1.79 -10.66
N GLY A 298 -1.21 2.46 -11.06
CA GLY A 298 -2.51 2.35 -10.41
C GLY A 298 -3.63 2.65 -11.39
N LEU A 299 -4.80 2.05 -11.14
CA LEU A 299 -6.02 2.38 -11.86
C LEU A 299 -6.55 3.72 -11.36
N SER A 300 -7.08 4.55 -12.26
CA SER A 300 -7.82 5.75 -11.88
C SER A 300 -9.16 5.41 -11.25
N GLU A 301 -9.83 4.39 -11.80
CA GLU A 301 -11.08 3.82 -11.32
C GLU A 301 -11.10 2.31 -11.61
N LEU A 302 -11.86 1.57 -10.80
CA LEU A 302 -12.16 0.15 -11.03
C LEU A 302 -13.67 -0.07 -10.85
N PRO A 303 -14.47 0.21 -11.90
CA PRO A 303 -15.91 0.02 -11.86
C PRO A 303 -16.24 -1.46 -11.70
N VAL A 304 -16.97 -1.80 -10.65
CA VAL A 304 -17.40 -3.17 -10.33
C VAL A 304 -18.89 -3.24 -10.11
N ARG A 305 -19.49 -4.34 -10.56
CA ARG A 305 -20.87 -4.71 -10.24
C ARG A 305 -20.85 -5.57 -8.98
N ILE A 306 -21.63 -5.16 -7.99
CA ILE A 306 -21.77 -5.82 -6.71
C ILE A 306 -23.17 -6.46 -6.67
N GLY A 307 -23.21 -7.77 -6.46
CA GLY A 307 -24.45 -8.52 -6.27
C GLY A 307 -25.12 -8.22 -4.92
N SER A 308 -26.22 -8.91 -4.60
CA SER A 308 -26.81 -8.84 -3.27
C SER A 308 -25.81 -9.37 -2.22
N VAL A 309 -25.50 -8.57 -1.20
CA VAL A 309 -24.56 -8.98 -0.14
C VAL A 309 -25.15 -10.14 0.65
N GLY A 310 -24.40 -11.25 0.77
CA GLY A 310 -24.82 -12.38 1.57
C GLY A 310 -24.87 -12.03 3.07
N ALA A 311 -25.94 -12.41 3.77
CA ALA A 311 -26.20 -12.09 5.18
C ALA A 311 -25.23 -12.71 6.23
N ARG A 312 -24.01 -13.07 5.85
CA ARG A 312 -23.12 -13.95 6.64
C ARG A 312 -22.07 -13.23 7.51
N TRP A 313 -22.38 -12.01 7.95
CA TRP A 313 -21.48 -11.11 8.68
C TRP A 313 -20.94 -11.66 10.03
N LEU A 314 -21.57 -12.65 10.66
CA LEU A 314 -21.31 -13.01 12.08
C LEU A 314 -20.37 -14.19 12.35
N LYS A 315 -19.82 -14.91 11.35
CA LYS A 315 -19.04 -16.15 11.60
C LYS A 315 -17.54 -16.09 11.32
N VAL A 316 -17.01 -14.99 10.76
CA VAL A 316 -15.61 -14.93 10.30
C VAL A 316 -14.61 -14.71 11.45
N TRP A 317 -15.06 -14.20 12.59
CA TRP A 317 -14.20 -13.91 13.76
C TRP A 317 -13.46 -15.14 14.34
N ALA A 318 -13.97 -16.36 14.11
CA ALA A 318 -13.39 -17.57 14.70
C ALA A 318 -12.22 -18.19 13.93
N ARG A 319 -11.96 -17.81 12.66
CA ARG A 319 -10.92 -18.45 11.82
C ARG A 319 -9.71 -17.58 11.51
N VAL A 320 -9.83 -16.25 11.58
CA VAL A 320 -8.72 -15.33 11.26
C VAL A 320 -7.68 -15.27 12.41
N GLY A 321 -8.06 -15.66 13.62
CA GLY A 321 -7.18 -15.69 14.79
C GLY A 321 -6.27 -16.93 14.94
N SER A 322 -6.40 -17.96 14.10
CA SER A 322 -5.77 -19.28 14.37
C SER A 322 -4.75 -19.77 13.35
N SER A 323 -4.48 -19.06 12.24
CA SER A 323 -3.49 -19.50 11.24
C SER A 323 -2.17 -18.71 11.32
N GLY A 324 -1.72 -18.41 12.54
CA GLY A 324 -0.33 -18.08 12.82
C GLY A 324 0.43 -19.37 13.11
N GLY A 325 0.86 -20.06 12.06
CA GLY A 325 1.68 -21.26 12.14
C GLY A 325 2.71 -21.24 11.02
N ALA A 326 3.97 -21.30 11.42
CA ALA A 326 5.16 -21.17 10.59
C ALA A 326 5.16 -22.03 9.30
N ALA A 327 5.53 -21.41 8.19
CA ALA A 327 6.42 -21.91 7.15
C ALA A 327 6.94 -20.72 6.35
#